data_AF-A0A7W0CKC0-F1
#
_entry.id   AF-A0A7W0CKC0-F1
#
_cell.length_a   1.000
_cell.length_b   1.000
_cell.length_c   1.000
_cell.angle_alpha   90.00
_cell.angle_beta   90.00
_cell.angle_gamma   90.00
#
_symmetry.space_group_name_H-M   'P 1'
#
loop_
_entity.id
_entity.type
_entity.pdbx_description
1 polymer ?
#
loop_
_entity_poly.entity_id
_entity_poly.type
_entity_poly.pdbx_seq_one_letter_code
_entity_poly.pdbx_strand_id
1 'polypeptide(L)'
;MISRLTRALLPASLLLALAAAPAQAATVTATVTLRPSAWAYVSSSEPKSEFIDVQEPATLGLQGGFGQAPDEPASIRRSLFTYDLAGLRNVRVTGVSFTFVPTVEPGCDNRVRGFSFWRTGPIDKHTSWDRQPQWEERIGAAMGDWGGPCAPNDVFWPYVIPVQDAFPAGAETVTVGIRGSETVSQGRLLLDNRPAMVVTYEYDRREYPIVTTLPYQELPETALAYVESGHQNVPHWNPTGKDVMRVGSPDGHRRYRSFIRFDLSSLRDDPIYHARLYFLDAEACRAGEGPVEAWETGAISEETTWHRQPVWERLIDTYVWGECGDWPKISFDLTRAIKEAREAGRTTVTIGLRSVNETDRLGSMKLGTGTRLKISFRHPLQTPVDLMTDPDGFWRPNLPPAPPVPCLSGEARRYVSFVPMPKAVFSGGGPQWRATWQWQTLDGQPRHEETGEFTTETVARASRIGTDGEALRWRVRAEDSTGEVSEWSQWCEYVVDTTRPDVAPGVTGRPYTGYDPVGAPGVPGTFTFTTRGVADAAEFAVIPYGHSMPTYVPVGADGTTTWTWTPTQSGFHQVFVATVDRAGNWSPGTFYYFLVGQAPPQ
;
A
#
# COMPACT_ATOMS: atom_id res chain seq x y z
N MET A 1 66.88 -30.65 -39.71
CA MET A 1 68.02 -30.32 -38.83
C MET A 1 67.47 -29.64 -37.59
N ILE A 2 67.77 -30.18 -36.39
CA ILE A 2 68.20 -29.46 -35.16
C ILE A 2 67.28 -28.28 -34.76
N SER A 3 66.64 -28.16 -33.59
CA SER A 3 66.82 -28.75 -32.27
C SER A 3 66.02 -27.91 -31.24
N ARG A 4 65.52 -28.56 -30.18
CA ARG A 4 65.34 -28.07 -28.79
C ARG A 4 64.28 -27.00 -28.45
N LEU A 5 63.29 -27.48 -27.68
CA LEU A 5 62.98 -27.11 -26.28
C LEU A 5 62.88 -25.62 -25.91
N THR A 6 61.64 -25.18 -25.68
CA THR A 6 61.33 -24.12 -24.70
C THR A 6 60.04 -24.45 -23.95
N ARG A 7 60.14 -24.51 -22.62
CA ARG A 7 59.01 -24.51 -21.65
C ARG A 7 58.16 -23.26 -21.87
N ALA A 8 56.84 -23.40 -21.88
CA ALA A 8 55.92 -22.29 -21.64
C ALA A 8 54.82 -22.75 -20.69
N LEU A 9 54.60 -21.93 -19.67
CA LEU A 9 53.73 -22.14 -18.51
C LEU A 9 52.25 -22.24 -18.88
N LEU A 10 51.51 -23.04 -18.10
CA LEU A 10 50.05 -23.01 -18.02
C LEU A 10 49.55 -21.58 -17.74
N PRO A 11 48.61 -21.03 -18.52
CA PRO A 11 47.84 -19.89 -18.05
C PRO A 11 46.81 -20.40 -17.03
N ALA A 12 46.99 -19.99 -15.78
CA ALA A 12 45.94 -20.06 -14.77
C ALA A 12 44.74 -19.23 -15.28
N SER A 13 43.67 -19.89 -15.69
CA SER A 13 42.44 -19.23 -16.10
C SER A 13 41.78 -18.58 -14.88
N LEU A 14 41.98 -17.27 -14.79
CA LEU A 14 41.34 -16.36 -13.86
C LEU A 14 39.82 -16.40 -14.10
N LEU A 15 39.09 -17.14 -13.26
CA LEU A 15 37.63 -17.06 -13.17
C LEU A 15 37.28 -15.70 -12.55
N LEU A 16 36.96 -14.71 -13.38
CA LEU A 16 36.24 -13.53 -12.91
C LEU A 16 34.85 -13.97 -12.48
N ALA A 17 34.65 -14.12 -11.17
CA ALA A 17 33.33 -14.10 -10.57
C ALA A 17 32.74 -12.71 -10.79
N LEU A 18 31.88 -12.56 -11.79
CA LEU A 18 30.93 -11.45 -11.84
C LEU A 18 29.95 -11.67 -10.68
N ALA A 19 30.27 -11.11 -9.51
CA ALA A 19 29.30 -10.91 -8.46
C ALA A 19 28.19 -10.02 -9.04
N ALA A 20 27.03 -10.61 -9.32
CA ALA A 20 25.83 -9.84 -9.58
C ALA A 20 25.61 -8.96 -8.34
N ALA A 21 25.81 -7.65 -8.48
CA ALA A 21 25.45 -6.71 -7.43
C ALA A 21 23.96 -6.90 -7.13
N PRO A 22 23.55 -7.04 -5.85
CA PRO A 22 22.13 -7.08 -5.52
C PRO A 22 21.50 -5.80 -6.07
N ALA A 23 20.42 -5.93 -6.83
CA ALA A 23 19.65 -4.78 -7.27
C ALA A 23 19.26 -3.97 -6.03
N GLN A 24 19.83 -2.76 -5.87
CA GLN A 24 19.50 -1.89 -4.74
C GLN A 24 17.98 -1.64 -4.73
N ALA A 25 17.35 -1.90 -3.58
CA ALA A 25 15.95 -1.53 -3.35
C ALA A 25 15.77 -0.03 -3.60
N ALA A 26 14.71 0.35 -4.32
CA ALA A 26 14.39 1.76 -4.53
C ALA A 26 13.72 2.32 -3.27
N THR A 27 14.50 2.83 -2.33
CA THR A 27 14.00 3.55 -1.15
C THR A 27 13.38 4.89 -1.57
N VAL A 28 12.18 5.20 -1.07
CA VAL A 28 11.53 6.50 -1.28
C VAL A 28 11.45 7.25 0.04
N THR A 29 11.81 8.52 0.01
CA THR A 29 11.76 9.42 1.15
C THR A 29 10.40 10.12 1.20
N ALA A 30 9.72 10.06 2.35
CA ALA A 30 8.49 10.79 2.62
C ALA A 30 8.57 11.51 3.97
N THR A 31 7.66 12.45 4.20
CA THR A 31 7.54 13.21 5.45
C THR A 31 6.14 13.09 6.04
N VAL A 32 6.05 13.04 7.36
CA VAL A 32 4.79 13.17 8.11
C VAL A 32 4.96 14.21 9.21
N THR A 33 3.92 15.00 9.46
CA THR A 33 3.90 15.98 10.54
C THR A 33 3.05 15.45 11.68
N LEU A 34 3.68 15.24 12.83
CA LEU A 34 3.04 14.80 14.05
C LEU A 34 2.88 15.98 15.02
N ARG A 35 1.76 15.99 15.73
CA ARG A 35 1.51 16.91 16.84
C ARG A 35 1.53 16.12 18.15
N PRO A 36 1.91 16.74 19.28
CA PRO A 36 1.94 16.03 20.53
C PRO A 36 0.53 15.59 20.92
N SER A 37 0.39 14.32 21.30
CA SER A 37 -0.84 13.73 21.83
C SER A 37 -1.07 14.12 23.29
N ALA A 38 -0.01 14.51 23.99
CA ALA A 38 -0.04 15.08 25.33
C ALA A 38 1.24 15.89 25.55
N TRP A 39 1.17 16.93 26.40
CA TRP A 39 2.35 17.69 26.81
C TRP A 39 2.28 18.09 28.29
N ALA A 40 3.45 18.38 28.86
CA ALA A 40 3.58 18.86 30.22
C ALA A 40 4.75 19.82 30.37
N TYR A 41 4.72 20.68 31.40
CA TYR A 41 5.93 21.33 31.88
C TYR A 41 6.15 21.08 33.36
N VAL A 42 7.41 21.16 33.80
CA VAL A 42 7.79 21.07 35.20
C VAL A 42 8.49 22.35 35.61
N SER A 43 8.21 22.83 36.84
CA SER A 43 8.75 24.08 37.37
C SER A 43 9.44 23.84 38.72
N SER A 44 10.66 24.34 38.89
CA SER A 44 11.40 24.21 40.15
C SER A 44 10.81 25.04 41.30
N SER A 45 10.04 26.10 41.00
CA SER A 45 9.36 26.91 42.02
C SER A 45 8.09 26.26 42.55
N GLU A 46 7.54 25.29 41.80
CA GLU A 46 6.30 24.60 42.12
C GLU A 46 6.51 23.08 42.02
N PRO A 47 7.36 22.51 42.89
CA PRO A 47 7.95 21.20 42.62
C PRO A 47 6.95 20.03 42.66
N LYS A 48 5.81 20.24 43.30
CA LYS A 48 4.72 19.25 43.43
C LYS A 48 3.54 19.52 42.50
N SER A 49 3.52 20.64 41.79
CA SER A 49 2.42 21.00 40.89
C SER A 49 2.50 20.18 39.60
N GLU A 50 1.34 19.79 39.09
CA GLU A 50 1.17 18.98 37.88
C GLU A 50 0.64 19.88 36.77
N PHE A 51 1.46 20.20 35.75
CA PHE A 51 1.07 21.07 34.63
C PHE A 51 0.96 20.26 33.34
N ILE A 52 -0.17 19.58 33.18
CA ILE A 52 -0.45 18.68 32.05
C ILE A 52 -1.46 19.34 31.11
N ASP A 53 -1.16 19.38 29.82
CA ASP A 53 -2.02 19.90 28.74
C ASP A 53 -2.67 21.27 29.01
N VAL A 54 -1.96 22.11 29.77
CA VAL A 54 -2.45 23.44 30.16
C VAL A 54 -2.55 24.37 28.95
N GLN A 55 -3.40 25.40 29.02
CA GLN A 55 -3.60 26.35 27.92
C GLN A 55 -2.62 27.53 28.03
N GLU A 56 -1.33 27.22 28.22
CA GLU A 56 -0.24 28.19 28.35
C GLU A 56 0.89 27.86 27.35
N PRO A 57 1.67 28.86 26.90
CA PRO A 57 2.86 28.61 26.09
C PRO A 57 3.86 27.70 26.81
N ALA A 58 4.55 26.85 26.06
CA ALA A 58 5.61 26.02 26.60
C ALA A 58 6.84 26.88 26.93
N THR A 59 7.17 26.95 28.21
CA THR A 59 8.30 27.75 28.73
C THR A 59 9.51 26.88 29.04
N LEU A 60 10.70 27.37 28.68
CA LEU A 60 11.97 26.67 28.88
C LEU A 60 13.01 27.55 29.54
N GLY A 61 13.91 26.95 30.33
CA GLY A 61 15.08 27.60 30.90
C GLY A 61 14.80 28.36 32.21
N LEU A 62 15.81 29.10 32.68
CA LEU A 62 15.75 29.88 33.92
C LEU A 62 14.87 31.14 33.72
N GLN A 63 13.79 31.21 34.48
CA GLN A 63 12.87 32.35 34.56
C GLN A 63 13.40 33.35 35.59
N GLY A 64 13.29 34.65 35.29
CA GLY A 64 13.70 35.77 36.16
C GLY A 64 15.06 36.36 35.78
N GLY A 65 15.07 37.52 35.11
CA GLY A 65 16.32 38.24 34.85
C GLY A 65 16.32 39.45 33.92
N PHE A 66 15.30 39.66 33.08
CA PHE A 66 15.20 40.90 32.28
C PHE A 66 13.75 41.40 32.22
N GLY A 67 13.51 42.58 32.79
CA GLY A 67 12.29 43.37 32.60
C GLY A 67 11.04 43.01 33.43
N GLN A 68 11.09 42.03 34.34
CA GLN A 68 9.97 41.72 35.25
C GLN A 68 10.30 42.10 36.71
N ALA A 69 9.22 42.32 37.49
CA ALA A 69 9.23 42.87 38.84
C ALA A 69 10.14 42.07 39.81
N PRO A 70 10.81 42.74 40.77
CA PRO A 70 11.90 42.20 41.60
C PRO A 70 11.53 41.06 42.58
N ASP A 71 10.28 40.57 42.56
CA ASP A 71 9.72 39.76 43.65
C ASP A 71 9.41 38.30 43.25
N GLU A 72 9.59 37.90 41.98
CA GLU A 72 9.42 36.50 41.56
C GLU A 72 10.75 35.72 41.70
N PRO A 73 10.78 34.60 42.46
CA PRO A 73 11.97 33.78 42.60
C PRO A 73 12.33 33.11 41.27
N ALA A 74 13.63 33.06 40.96
CA ALA A 74 14.11 32.43 39.74
C ALA A 74 13.68 30.95 39.68
N SER A 75 12.98 30.56 38.62
CA SER A 75 12.43 29.21 38.46
C SER A 75 12.92 28.56 37.18
N ILE A 76 13.30 27.30 37.25
CA ILE A 76 13.70 26.52 36.07
C ILE A 76 12.47 25.84 35.52
N ARG A 77 12.19 26.03 34.23
CA ARG A 77 11.13 25.32 33.53
C ARG A 77 11.67 24.40 32.44
N ARG A 78 11.08 23.20 32.33
CA ARG A 78 11.36 22.21 31.28
C ARG A 78 10.03 21.75 30.69
N SER A 79 9.97 21.58 29.38
CA SER A 79 8.76 21.13 28.68
C SER A 79 8.97 19.74 28.10
N LEU A 80 7.94 18.90 28.16
CA LEU A 80 7.92 17.51 27.69
C LEU A 80 6.73 17.30 26.76
N PHE A 81 6.96 16.67 25.62
CA PHE A 81 5.96 16.47 24.57
C PHE A 81 5.92 15.00 24.17
N THR A 82 4.73 14.39 24.23
CA THR A 82 4.53 12.99 23.81
C THR A 82 3.91 12.95 22.43
N TYR A 83 4.48 12.13 21.54
CA TYR A 83 4.00 11.94 20.17
C TYR A 83 3.63 10.49 19.94
N ASP A 84 2.55 10.28 19.19
CA ASP A 84 2.13 8.98 18.69
C ASP A 84 2.94 8.60 17.44
N LEU A 85 3.61 7.44 17.51
CA LEU A 85 4.42 6.87 16.44
C LEU A 85 3.78 5.61 15.84
N ALA A 86 2.56 5.24 16.23
CA ALA A 86 1.92 4.01 15.78
C ALA A 86 1.77 3.93 14.26
N GLY A 87 1.61 5.07 13.58
CA GLY A 87 1.57 5.19 12.12
C GLY A 87 2.94 5.09 11.41
N LEU A 88 4.03 4.98 12.16
CA LEU A 88 5.42 4.89 11.66
C LEU A 88 6.05 3.54 11.99
N ARG A 89 5.24 2.51 12.23
CA ARG A 89 5.74 1.14 12.43
C ARG A 89 6.31 0.60 11.13
N ASN A 90 7.42 -0.12 11.25
CA ASN A 90 8.12 -0.81 10.16
C ASN A 90 8.70 0.08 9.05
N VAL A 91 8.65 1.41 9.18
CA VAL A 91 9.38 2.32 8.27
C VAL A 91 10.73 2.70 8.85
N ARG A 92 11.72 2.96 7.99
CA ARG A 92 13.04 3.42 8.43
C ARG A 92 13.02 4.93 8.57
N VAL A 93 12.88 5.43 9.78
CA VAL A 93 13.02 6.87 10.05
C VAL A 93 14.44 7.32 9.69
N THR A 94 14.56 8.36 8.85
CA THR A 94 15.85 8.87 8.37
C THR A 94 16.13 10.30 8.80
N GLY A 95 15.14 11.02 9.32
CA GLY A 95 15.31 12.33 9.92
C GLY A 95 14.14 12.75 10.78
N VAL A 96 14.41 13.61 11.75
CA VAL A 96 13.39 14.23 12.59
C VAL A 96 13.74 15.71 12.73
N SER A 97 12.80 16.58 12.39
CA SER A 97 12.92 17.99 12.69
C SER A 97 11.76 18.43 13.56
N PHE A 98 12.03 19.37 14.44
CA PHE A 98 11.00 20.00 15.23
C PHE A 98 10.82 21.44 14.74
N THR A 99 9.56 21.81 14.53
CA THR A 99 9.18 23.17 14.17
C THR A 99 8.47 23.80 15.35
N PHE A 100 9.02 24.91 15.81
CA PHE A 100 8.46 25.71 16.89
C PHE A 100 8.19 27.12 16.39
N VAL A 101 7.06 27.67 16.82
CA VAL A 101 6.79 29.09 16.66
C VAL A 101 7.05 29.74 18.02
N PRO A 102 8.10 30.57 18.17
CA PRO A 102 8.30 31.29 19.41
C PRO A 102 7.20 32.33 19.56
N THR A 103 6.59 32.36 20.75
CA THR A 103 5.38 33.16 20.96
C THR A 103 5.74 34.59 21.39
N VAL A 104 6.81 34.81 22.18
CA VAL A 104 7.44 36.12 22.50
C VAL A 104 8.82 35.90 23.17
N GLU A 105 9.84 36.71 22.88
CA GLU A 105 10.99 36.92 23.78
C GLU A 105 11.18 38.43 24.07
N PRO A 106 11.11 38.89 25.33
CA PRO A 106 11.58 40.21 25.71
C PRO A 106 13.10 40.17 25.92
N GLY A 107 13.87 40.68 24.95
CA GLY A 107 15.28 41.02 25.13
C GLY A 107 16.26 40.21 24.28
N CYS A 108 16.26 40.44 22.96
CA CYS A 108 17.35 39.99 22.09
C CYS A 108 18.62 40.81 22.36
N ASP A 109 19.38 40.45 23.38
CA ASP A 109 20.84 40.61 23.34
C ASP A 109 21.34 39.50 22.40
N ASN A 110 22.13 39.85 21.37
CA ASN A 110 22.58 38.98 20.27
C ASN A 110 23.55 37.86 20.73
N ARG A 111 23.36 37.32 21.93
CA ARG A 111 24.21 36.34 22.61
C ARG A 111 23.38 35.15 23.05
N VAL A 112 22.85 34.40 22.09
CA VAL A 112 22.03 33.23 22.42
C VAL A 112 22.88 32.08 22.93
N ARG A 113 22.34 31.37 23.92
CA ARG A 113 22.84 30.07 24.39
C ARG A 113 21.77 29.00 24.14
N GLY A 114 22.18 27.95 23.45
CA GLY A 114 21.31 26.93 22.86
C GLY A 114 20.44 26.12 23.83
N PHE A 115 19.40 25.50 23.29
CA PHE A 115 18.54 24.54 23.99
C PHE A 115 18.86 23.11 23.54
N SER A 116 18.58 22.15 24.43
CA SER A 116 18.86 20.72 24.22
C SER A 116 17.57 19.90 24.19
N PHE A 117 17.56 18.90 23.32
CA PHE A 117 16.48 17.95 23.14
C PHE A 117 16.90 16.62 23.74
N TRP A 118 15.97 15.99 24.45
CA TRP A 118 16.19 14.75 25.16
C TRP A 118 15.03 13.79 24.92
N ARG A 119 15.34 12.51 24.72
CA ARG A 119 14.34 11.46 24.93
C ARG A 119 14.13 11.29 26.43
N THR A 120 12.89 11.20 26.84
CA THR A 120 12.52 10.96 28.23
C THR A 120 11.60 9.75 28.35
N GLY A 121 11.45 9.25 29.58
CA GLY A 121 10.33 8.40 29.90
C GLY A 121 8.97 9.09 29.66
N PRO A 122 7.87 8.31 29.64
CA PRO A 122 6.54 8.84 29.38
C PRO A 122 6.10 9.84 30.46
N ILE A 123 5.36 10.86 30.04
CA ILE A 123 4.61 11.69 30.99
C ILE A 123 3.30 11.01 31.38
N ASP A 124 2.88 11.24 32.61
CA ASP A 124 1.57 10.87 33.13
C ASP A 124 0.91 12.06 33.85
N LYS A 125 -0.33 11.88 34.30
CA LYS A 125 -1.10 12.92 35.00
C LYS A 125 -0.43 13.43 36.29
N HIS A 126 0.58 12.73 36.80
CA HIS A 126 1.32 13.06 38.01
C HIS A 126 2.73 13.61 37.74
N THR A 127 3.00 13.97 36.49
CA THR A 127 4.30 14.53 36.11
C THR A 127 4.45 15.90 36.75
N SER A 128 5.43 16.01 37.64
CA SER A 128 5.82 17.22 38.37
C SER A 128 7.34 17.33 38.44
N TRP A 129 7.90 18.39 39.03
CA TRP A 129 9.36 18.51 39.17
C TRP A 129 9.96 17.38 40.01
N ASP A 130 9.32 17.04 41.14
CA ASP A 130 9.76 15.99 42.05
C ASP A 130 9.54 14.58 41.46
N ARG A 131 8.56 14.44 40.55
CA ARG A 131 8.21 13.18 39.87
C ARG A 131 8.32 13.30 38.35
N GLN A 132 9.38 13.92 37.85
CA GLN A 132 9.61 14.01 36.41
C GLN A 132 10.07 12.67 35.84
N PRO A 133 9.73 12.33 34.58
CA PRO A 133 10.27 11.14 33.94
C PRO A 133 11.78 11.20 33.84
N GLN A 134 12.42 10.03 33.73
CA GLN A 134 13.85 9.94 33.53
C GLN A 134 14.23 10.59 32.19
N TRP A 135 15.25 11.43 32.21
CA TRP A 135 15.80 12.07 31.02
C TRP A 135 16.94 11.21 30.51
N GLU A 136 16.61 10.28 29.63
CA GLU A 136 17.43 9.12 29.29
C GLU A 136 18.61 9.49 28.41
N GLU A 137 18.36 10.23 27.32
CA GLU A 137 19.35 10.43 26.27
C GLU A 137 19.17 11.79 25.61
N ARG A 138 20.28 12.51 25.41
CA ARG A 138 20.28 13.77 24.67
C ARG A 138 20.28 13.47 23.17
N ILE A 139 19.14 13.69 22.52
CA ILE A 139 18.93 13.39 21.11
C ILE A 139 19.32 14.56 20.18
N GLY A 140 19.54 15.75 20.73
CA GLY A 140 19.99 16.88 19.94
C GLY A 140 20.20 18.17 20.72
N ALA A 141 20.66 19.19 20.03
CA ALA A 141 20.65 20.56 20.51
C ALA A 141 20.66 21.54 19.35
N ALA A 142 20.02 22.68 19.57
CA ALA A 142 20.07 23.80 18.65
C ALA A 142 21.05 24.84 19.19
N MET A 143 21.99 25.26 18.36
CA MET A 143 22.82 26.45 18.56
C MET A 143 22.77 27.26 17.27
N GLY A 144 22.55 28.56 17.37
CA GLY A 144 22.54 29.46 16.23
C GLY A 144 23.17 30.79 16.60
N ASP A 145 23.93 31.36 15.68
CA ASP A 145 24.32 32.76 15.67
C ASP A 145 23.17 33.52 14.97
N TRP A 146 22.50 34.40 15.69
CA TRP A 146 21.22 34.99 15.25
C TRP A 146 21.55 36.21 14.40
N GLY A 147 21.72 35.97 13.10
CA GLY A 147 22.03 37.00 12.12
C GLY A 147 20.86 37.95 11.89
N GLY A 148 20.62 38.87 12.83
CA GLY A 148 19.69 39.99 12.68
C GLY A 148 18.70 40.15 13.84
N PRO A 149 18.13 41.37 14.03
CA PRO A 149 17.18 41.65 15.09
C PRO A 149 15.92 40.79 14.94
N CYS A 150 15.57 40.05 15.99
CA CYS A 150 14.42 39.17 16.07
C CYS A 150 13.12 39.91 15.68
N ALA A 151 12.46 39.53 14.58
CA ALA A 151 11.11 39.99 14.30
C ALA A 151 10.09 39.00 14.91
N PRO A 152 8.97 39.48 15.49
CA PRO A 152 7.85 38.60 15.83
C PRO A 152 7.34 37.93 14.55
N ASN A 153 7.08 36.62 14.60
CA ASN A 153 6.62 35.77 13.48
C ASN A 153 7.69 35.29 12.49
N ASP A 154 8.99 35.46 12.78
CA ASP A 154 9.99 34.69 12.03
C ASP A 154 9.82 33.20 12.38
N VAL A 155 9.29 32.43 11.41
CA VAL A 155 9.30 30.97 11.45
C VAL A 155 10.76 30.55 11.34
N PHE A 156 11.37 30.24 12.48
CA PHE A 156 12.76 29.82 12.52
C PHE A 156 12.90 28.49 11.80
N TRP A 157 13.73 28.48 10.75
CA TRP A 157 13.95 27.32 9.90
C TRP A 157 14.30 26.07 10.73
N PRO A 158 13.80 24.90 10.32
CA PRO A 158 13.89 23.67 11.09
C PRO A 158 15.36 23.35 11.38
N TYR A 159 15.72 23.29 12.67
CA TYR A 159 16.89 22.51 13.06
C TYR A 159 16.55 21.07 12.73
N VAL A 160 17.06 20.61 11.58
CA VAL A 160 17.15 19.18 11.25
C VAL A 160 18.09 18.61 12.28
N ILE A 161 17.55 17.92 13.28
CA ILE A 161 18.37 17.11 14.15
C ILE A 161 18.54 15.81 13.36
N PRO A 162 19.74 15.45 12.87
CA PRO A 162 19.94 14.16 12.23
C PRO A 162 19.85 13.08 13.29
N VAL A 163 18.63 12.69 13.66
CA VAL A 163 18.40 11.66 14.66
C VAL A 163 18.09 10.36 13.95
N GLN A 164 19.14 9.67 13.54
CA GLN A 164 19.03 8.33 12.94
C GLN A 164 18.65 7.26 13.97
N ASP A 165 18.83 7.56 15.27
CA ASP A 165 18.65 6.62 16.40
C ASP A 165 17.67 7.13 17.49
N ALA A 166 16.82 8.11 17.18
CA ALA A 166 16.01 8.85 18.17
C ALA A 166 15.02 7.97 18.93
N PHE A 167 14.46 7.00 18.21
CA PHE A 167 13.28 6.27 18.59
C PHE A 167 13.64 4.80 18.70
N PRO A 168 13.37 4.15 19.84
CA PRO A 168 13.55 2.72 19.97
C PRO A 168 12.77 2.01 18.86
N ALA A 169 13.39 1.05 18.17
CA ALA A 169 12.74 0.30 17.10
C ALA A 169 11.44 -0.34 17.64
N GLY A 170 10.30 -0.02 17.01
CA GLY A 170 8.99 -0.51 17.42
C GLY A 170 8.30 0.26 18.55
N ALA A 171 8.83 1.42 18.98
CA ALA A 171 8.14 2.27 19.95
C ALA A 171 6.84 2.85 19.37
N GLU A 172 5.74 2.68 20.10
CA GLU A 172 4.41 3.17 19.69
C GLU A 172 4.23 4.66 20.01
N THR A 173 5.00 5.17 20.96
CA THR A 173 4.99 6.57 21.39
C THR A 173 6.40 7.00 21.77
N VAL A 174 6.68 8.29 21.66
CA VAL A 174 7.93 8.89 22.20
C VAL A 174 7.62 10.14 23.00
N THR A 175 8.33 10.33 24.10
CA THR A 175 8.32 11.60 24.84
C THR A 175 9.65 12.32 24.66
N VAL A 176 9.58 13.58 24.24
CA VAL A 176 10.71 14.46 24.00
C VAL A 176 10.68 15.62 24.99
N GLY A 177 11.70 15.68 25.83
CA GLY A 177 11.94 16.77 26.75
C GLY A 177 12.85 17.83 26.13
N ILE A 178 12.52 19.10 26.33
CA ILE A 178 13.34 20.24 25.89
C ILE A 178 13.82 21.00 27.12
N ARG A 179 15.11 21.38 27.13
CA ARG A 179 15.73 22.19 28.19
C ARG A 179 16.46 23.39 27.60
N GLY A 180 16.12 24.58 28.09
CA GLY A 180 16.92 25.80 27.89
C GLY A 180 18.08 25.88 28.89
N SER A 181 18.78 27.01 28.91
CA SER A 181 19.81 27.23 29.93
C SER A 181 19.18 27.35 31.32
N GLU A 182 19.69 26.59 32.28
CA GLU A 182 19.20 26.58 33.67
C GLU A 182 20.05 27.46 34.60
N THR A 183 21.15 28.02 34.09
CA THR A 183 22.11 28.82 34.87
C THR A 183 22.12 30.30 34.50
N VAL A 184 21.56 30.67 33.35
CA VAL A 184 21.40 32.06 32.91
C VAL A 184 19.99 32.29 32.37
N SER A 185 19.41 33.45 32.68
CA SER A 185 18.05 33.83 32.26
C SER A 185 17.94 34.20 30.77
N GLN A 186 19.08 34.43 30.11
CA GLN A 186 19.20 34.70 28.67
C GLN A 186 18.97 33.46 27.77
N GLY A 187 18.56 32.33 28.35
CA GLY A 187 18.15 31.12 27.62
C GLY A 187 16.67 30.77 27.81
N ARG A 188 15.86 31.76 28.25
CA ARG A 188 14.40 31.63 28.42
C ARG A 188 13.72 31.72 27.08
N LEU A 189 12.99 30.66 26.70
CA LEU A 189 12.22 30.65 25.46
C LEU A 189 10.75 30.32 25.74
N LEU A 190 9.83 31.07 25.12
CA LEU A 190 8.40 30.73 25.06
C LEU A 190 8.09 30.16 23.69
N LEU A 191 7.54 28.96 23.68
CA LEU A 191 7.21 28.20 22.49
C LEU A 191 5.70 27.94 22.44
N ASP A 192 5.20 27.73 21.23
CA ASP A 192 3.93 27.03 21.05
C ASP A 192 3.93 25.71 21.85
N ASN A 193 2.83 25.44 22.55
CA ASN A 193 2.65 24.23 23.34
C ASN A 193 2.22 23.01 22.50
N ARG A 194 2.06 23.18 21.18
CA ARG A 194 1.85 22.09 20.22
C ARG A 194 2.91 22.04 19.13
N PRO A 195 4.20 21.93 19.48
CA PRO A 195 5.26 21.90 18.48
C PRO A 195 5.07 20.78 17.46
N ALA A 196 5.28 21.09 16.18
CA ALA A 196 5.19 20.10 15.13
C ALA A 196 6.48 19.29 15.09
N MET A 197 6.37 17.96 15.06
CA MET A 197 7.47 17.06 14.76
C MET A 197 7.33 16.56 13.34
N VAL A 198 8.22 16.98 12.46
CA VAL A 198 8.28 16.49 11.08
C VAL A 198 9.24 15.31 11.05
N VAL A 199 8.70 14.14 10.74
CA VAL A 199 9.48 12.91 10.62
C VAL A 199 9.69 12.61 9.14
N THR A 200 10.95 12.59 8.73
CA THR A 200 11.39 12.09 7.44
C THR A 200 11.69 10.61 7.58
N TYR A 201 11.07 9.78 6.75
CA TYR A 201 11.30 8.36 6.76
C TYR A 201 11.50 7.85 5.35
N GLU A 202 12.36 6.85 5.24
CA GLU A 202 12.50 6.01 4.07
C GLU A 202 11.62 4.78 4.25
N TYR A 203 10.83 4.51 3.24
CA TYR A 203 10.14 3.24 3.10
C TYR A 203 10.59 2.61 1.79
N ASP A 204 10.63 1.28 1.74
CA ASP A 204 10.78 0.61 0.45
C ASP A 204 9.58 1.03 -0.41
N ARG A 205 9.77 1.47 -1.65
CA ARG A 205 8.65 1.86 -2.53
C ARG A 205 7.65 0.71 -2.76
N ARG A 206 8.03 -0.51 -2.40
CA ARG A 206 7.15 -1.68 -2.31
C ARG A 206 6.13 -1.59 -1.18
N GLU A 207 6.32 -0.70 -0.20
CA GLU A 207 5.67 -0.74 1.11
C GLU A 207 4.63 0.38 1.41
N TYR A 208 4.39 1.36 0.53
CA TYR A 208 3.22 2.27 0.59
C TYR A 208 2.90 2.96 -0.75
N PRO A 209 2.02 2.41 -1.60
CA PRO A 209 1.61 3.08 -2.84
C PRO A 209 0.20 3.69 -2.76
N ILE A 210 0.05 4.81 -3.46
CA ILE A 210 -1.16 5.64 -3.56
C ILE A 210 -2.35 4.79 -4.06
N VAL A 211 -3.40 4.66 -3.24
CA VAL A 211 -4.62 3.92 -3.56
C VAL A 211 -5.44 4.68 -4.62
N THR A 212 -5.51 4.13 -5.83
CA THR A 212 -6.43 4.60 -6.88
C THR A 212 -7.86 4.08 -6.62
N THR A 213 -8.65 4.95 -5.97
CA THR A 213 -10.12 5.03 -5.86
C THR A 213 -10.89 3.82 -5.33
N LEU A 214 -11.14 3.83 -4.00
CA LEU A 214 -12.19 3.05 -3.35
C LEU A 214 -13.59 3.39 -3.91
N PRO A 215 -14.55 2.44 -3.93
CA PRO A 215 -15.93 2.74 -4.23
C PRO A 215 -16.45 3.73 -3.20
N TYR A 216 -17.13 4.76 -3.66
CA TYR A 216 -17.62 5.82 -2.79
C TYR A 216 -19.07 6.19 -3.12
N GLN A 217 -19.76 6.70 -2.11
CA GLN A 217 -21.05 7.34 -2.22
C GLN A 217 -20.91 8.77 -1.71
N GLU A 218 -21.51 9.73 -2.41
CA GLU A 218 -21.62 11.10 -1.92
C GLU A 218 -23.04 11.35 -1.45
N LEU A 219 -23.17 11.82 -0.21
CA LEU A 219 -24.42 12.26 0.35
C LEU A 219 -24.46 13.79 0.29
N PRO A 220 -25.47 14.39 -0.38
CA PRO A 220 -25.66 15.82 -0.36
C PRO A 220 -26.18 16.26 1.03
N GLU A 221 -25.94 17.53 1.37
CA GLU A 221 -26.62 18.15 2.50
C GLU A 221 -28.14 18.18 2.26
N THR A 222 -28.91 17.83 3.29
CA THR A 222 -30.39 17.79 3.25
C THR A 222 -31.03 18.95 4.00
N ALA A 223 -30.30 19.56 4.92
CA ALA A 223 -30.63 20.85 5.51
C ALA A 223 -29.37 21.57 5.98
N LEU A 224 -29.46 22.89 6.00
CA LEU A 224 -28.43 23.81 6.46
C LEU A 224 -29.08 24.85 7.37
N ALA A 225 -28.46 25.14 8.50
CA ALA A 225 -28.81 26.29 9.33
C ALA A 225 -27.53 27.02 9.75
N TYR A 226 -27.55 28.34 9.77
CA TYR A 226 -26.50 29.09 10.49
C TYR A 226 -27.12 29.96 11.57
N VAL A 227 -26.33 30.27 12.58
CA VAL A 227 -26.72 31.15 13.68
C VAL A 227 -25.72 32.28 13.79
N GLU A 228 -26.20 33.47 14.13
CA GLU A 228 -25.36 34.64 14.32
C GLU A 228 -25.65 35.34 15.65
N SER A 229 -24.62 35.80 16.33
CA SER A 229 -24.79 36.48 17.63
C SER A 229 -25.34 37.90 17.51
N GLY A 230 -25.35 38.49 16.30
CA GLY A 230 -25.91 39.82 16.04
C GLY A 230 -27.44 39.83 15.96
N HIS A 231 -28.05 38.73 15.51
CA HIS A 231 -29.49 38.56 15.35
C HIS A 231 -29.95 37.29 16.07
N GLN A 232 -29.94 37.32 17.41
CA GLN A 232 -29.92 36.11 18.23
C GLN A 232 -31.21 35.27 18.17
N ASN A 233 -32.32 35.87 17.75
CA ASN A 233 -33.63 35.23 17.60
C ASN A 233 -34.07 35.04 16.15
N VAL A 234 -33.21 35.36 15.17
CA VAL A 234 -33.54 35.22 13.75
C VAL A 234 -33.04 33.84 13.28
N PRO A 235 -33.94 32.95 12.82
CA PRO A 235 -33.52 31.69 12.24
C PRO A 235 -33.04 31.91 10.80
N HIS A 236 -31.93 31.28 10.44
CA HIS A 236 -31.42 31.26 9.07
C HIS A 236 -31.43 29.83 8.55
N TRP A 237 -32.62 29.38 8.15
CA TRP A 237 -32.89 28.01 7.70
C TRP A 237 -32.79 27.89 6.17
N ASN A 238 -32.09 26.86 5.70
CA ASN A 238 -31.81 26.55 4.30
C ASN A 238 -31.52 27.79 3.44
N PRO A 239 -30.56 28.63 3.85
CA PRO A 239 -30.26 29.86 3.14
C PRO A 239 -29.68 29.57 1.75
N THR A 240 -30.06 30.37 0.76
CA THR A 240 -29.57 30.25 -0.62
C THR A 240 -28.45 31.25 -0.90
N GLY A 241 -27.37 30.82 -1.56
CA GLY A 241 -26.26 31.68 -1.99
C GLY A 241 -24.88 31.12 -1.63
N LYS A 242 -23.82 31.57 -2.30
CA LYS A 242 -22.48 30.94 -2.20
C LYS A 242 -21.75 31.15 -0.87
N ASP A 243 -22.14 32.17 -0.09
CA ASP A 243 -21.40 32.61 1.10
C ASP A 243 -22.18 32.42 2.41
N VAL A 244 -23.27 31.65 2.41
CA VAL A 244 -24.21 31.61 3.55
C VAL A 244 -23.66 30.82 4.73
N MET A 245 -22.76 29.87 4.51
CA MET A 245 -22.16 29.07 5.57
C MET A 245 -20.92 29.78 6.13
N ARG A 246 -20.94 30.04 7.45
CA ARG A 246 -19.92 30.83 8.13
C ARG A 246 -19.58 30.27 9.50
N VAL A 247 -18.31 30.44 9.88
CA VAL A 247 -17.80 30.15 11.22
C VAL A 247 -16.95 31.29 11.74
N GLY A 248 -16.84 31.42 13.06
CA GLY A 248 -15.98 32.39 13.71
C GLY A 248 -16.53 33.81 13.65
N SER A 249 -15.65 34.80 13.79
CA SER A 249 -16.04 36.21 13.98
C SER A 249 -15.32 37.14 13.00
N PRO A 250 -15.85 37.38 11.79
CA PRO A 250 -15.15 38.13 10.75
C PRO A 250 -14.90 39.60 11.12
N ASP A 251 -15.78 40.20 11.92
CA ASP A 251 -15.64 41.58 12.41
C ASP A 251 -15.12 41.65 13.86
N GLY A 252 -14.89 40.52 14.53
CA GLY A 252 -14.50 40.46 15.94
C GLY A 252 -15.66 40.72 16.93
N HIS A 253 -16.88 40.91 16.44
CA HIS A 253 -18.05 41.25 17.27
C HIS A 253 -19.22 40.29 17.06
N ARG A 254 -19.49 39.87 15.82
CA ARG A 254 -20.54 38.94 15.43
C ARG A 254 -19.94 37.57 15.20
N ARG A 255 -20.43 36.60 15.96
CA ARG A 255 -20.03 35.20 15.84
C ARG A 255 -21.02 34.45 14.96
N TYR A 256 -20.49 33.61 14.09
CA TYR A 256 -21.24 32.73 13.22
C TYR A 256 -20.91 31.28 13.52
N ARG A 257 -21.92 30.42 13.46
CA ARG A 257 -21.78 28.96 13.49
C ARG A 257 -22.71 28.36 12.46
N SER A 258 -22.32 27.25 11.89
CA SER A 258 -23.11 26.59 10.84
C SER A 258 -23.39 25.13 11.20
N PHE A 259 -24.52 24.61 10.76
CA PHE A 259 -24.99 23.27 11.05
C PHE A 259 -25.50 22.61 9.77
N ILE A 260 -24.98 21.43 9.45
CA ILE A 260 -25.25 20.72 8.21
C ILE A 260 -25.85 19.36 8.55
N ARG A 261 -27.03 19.05 8.00
CA ARG A 261 -27.68 17.76 8.19
C ARG A 261 -27.51 16.88 6.95
N PHE A 262 -27.08 15.64 7.15
CA PHE A 262 -27.03 14.60 6.12
C PHE A 262 -28.05 13.50 6.43
N ASP A 263 -28.67 12.97 5.38
CA ASP A 263 -29.53 11.79 5.43
C ASP A 263 -28.68 10.54 5.15
N LEU A 264 -28.70 9.60 6.08
CA LEU A 264 -27.98 8.33 6.05
C LEU A 264 -28.89 7.17 5.64
N SER A 265 -30.20 7.39 5.41
CA SER A 265 -31.16 6.33 5.08
C SER A 265 -30.82 5.58 3.79
N SER A 266 -30.16 6.26 2.83
CA SER A 266 -29.69 5.66 1.58
C SER A 266 -28.26 5.13 1.64
N LEU A 267 -27.63 5.06 2.82
CA LEU A 267 -26.24 4.65 2.97
C LEU A 267 -26.06 3.16 2.64
N ARG A 268 -25.19 2.84 1.67
CA ARG A 268 -24.91 1.45 1.26
C ARG A 268 -24.46 0.58 2.43
N ASP A 269 -24.96 -0.65 2.53
CA ASP A 269 -24.65 -1.61 3.61
C ASP A 269 -23.20 -2.12 3.68
N ASP A 270 -22.36 -1.74 2.73
CA ASP A 270 -20.94 -2.11 2.72
C ASP A 270 -20.17 -1.54 3.93
N PRO A 271 -19.08 -2.20 4.39
CA PRO A 271 -18.28 -1.69 5.49
C PRO A 271 -17.65 -0.33 5.16
N ILE A 272 -17.83 0.66 6.04
CA ILE A 272 -17.30 2.01 5.82
C ILE A 272 -15.78 2.00 6.05
N TYR A 273 -15.01 2.45 5.04
CA TYR A 273 -13.57 2.62 5.16
C TYR A 273 -13.22 4.02 5.69
N HIS A 274 -13.66 5.07 5.01
CA HIS A 274 -13.51 6.46 5.45
C HIS A 274 -14.76 7.28 5.11
N ALA A 275 -15.05 8.31 5.91
CA ALA A 275 -16.04 9.33 5.59
C ALA A 275 -15.43 10.72 5.78
N ARG A 276 -15.42 11.55 4.72
CA ARG A 276 -14.96 12.93 4.80
C ARG A 276 -16.03 13.91 4.35
N LEU A 277 -16.13 15.00 5.11
CA LEU A 277 -16.89 16.17 4.72
C LEU A 277 -15.99 17.08 3.89
N TYR A 278 -16.40 17.44 2.68
CA TYR A 278 -15.64 18.31 1.78
C TYR A 278 -16.44 19.53 1.36
N PHE A 279 -15.78 20.69 1.36
CA PHE A 279 -16.33 21.94 0.83
C PHE A 279 -15.76 22.19 -0.56
N LEU A 280 -16.64 22.49 -1.52
CA LEU A 280 -16.27 22.68 -2.92
C LEU A 280 -15.61 24.04 -3.17
N ASP A 281 -16.07 25.06 -2.44
CA ASP A 281 -15.51 26.40 -2.41
C ASP A 281 -15.34 26.78 -0.93
N ALA A 282 -14.20 27.35 -0.55
CA ALA A 282 -14.02 28.00 0.75
C ALA A 282 -13.29 29.32 0.49
N GLU A 283 -13.84 30.42 0.98
CA GLU A 283 -13.25 31.74 0.72
C GLU A 283 -12.23 32.07 1.82
N ALA A 284 -11.00 32.30 1.36
CA ALA A 284 -9.77 32.68 2.07
C ALA A 284 -8.94 31.52 2.68
N CYS A 285 -7.75 31.31 2.12
CA CYS A 285 -6.57 30.89 2.87
C CYS A 285 -5.73 32.15 3.08
N ARG A 286 -5.60 32.61 4.32
CA ARG A 286 -4.65 33.65 4.73
C ARG A 286 -3.63 33.03 5.68
N ALA A 287 -2.38 33.47 5.57
CA ALA A 287 -1.37 33.06 6.54
C ALA A 287 -1.82 33.47 7.95
N GLY A 288 -1.82 32.50 8.88
CA GLY A 288 -2.23 32.72 10.27
C GLY A 288 -3.72 32.54 10.56
N GLU A 289 -4.51 31.93 9.68
CA GLU A 289 -5.90 31.59 10.01
C GLU A 289 -6.01 30.61 11.20
N GLY A 290 -7.05 30.80 12.00
CA GLY A 290 -7.34 30.05 13.22
C GLY A 290 -8.02 28.72 12.92
N PRO A 291 -7.86 27.71 13.79
CA PRO A 291 -8.42 26.39 13.58
C PRO A 291 -9.95 26.38 13.67
N VAL A 292 -10.57 25.49 12.91
CA VAL A 292 -12.02 25.30 12.84
C VAL A 292 -12.37 23.87 13.24
N GLU A 293 -13.43 23.72 14.01
CA GLU A 293 -13.87 22.44 14.56
C GLU A 293 -15.14 21.95 13.86
N ALA A 294 -15.19 20.64 13.62
CA ALA A 294 -16.42 19.91 13.30
C ALA A 294 -16.88 19.13 14.53
N TRP A 295 -18.17 19.26 14.85
CA TRP A 295 -18.81 18.65 16.00
C TRP A 295 -20.03 17.85 15.60
N GLU A 296 -20.29 16.79 16.33
CA GLU A 296 -21.58 16.11 16.33
C GLU A 296 -22.58 16.94 17.13
N THR A 297 -23.76 17.17 16.57
CA THR A 297 -24.78 18.03 17.18
C THR A 297 -26.16 17.40 17.12
N GLY A 298 -27.05 17.86 17.99
CA GLY A 298 -28.47 17.54 17.94
C GLY A 298 -29.15 18.05 16.67
N ALA A 299 -30.43 17.71 16.52
CA ALA A 299 -31.20 18.06 15.33
C ALA A 299 -31.39 19.58 15.16
N ILE A 300 -31.36 20.02 13.89
CA ILE A 300 -31.70 21.39 13.48
C ILE A 300 -33.09 21.47 12.86
N SER A 301 -33.70 22.67 12.90
CA SER A 301 -35.02 22.97 12.34
C SER A 301 -35.14 24.44 11.94
N GLU A 302 -36.29 24.83 11.39
CA GLU A 302 -36.66 26.24 11.13
C GLU A 302 -36.64 27.14 12.37
N GLU A 303 -36.62 26.55 13.57
CA GLU A 303 -36.56 27.27 14.84
C GLU A 303 -35.14 27.41 15.40
N THR A 304 -34.11 26.92 14.70
CA THR A 304 -32.72 27.00 15.12
C THR A 304 -32.23 28.45 15.05
N THR A 305 -31.88 29.01 16.21
CA THR A 305 -31.38 30.39 16.37
C THR A 305 -30.17 30.42 17.29
N TRP A 306 -29.53 31.57 17.48
CA TRP A 306 -28.39 31.71 18.41
C TRP A 306 -28.75 31.32 19.85
N HIS A 307 -29.94 31.70 20.32
CA HIS A 307 -30.43 31.33 21.65
C HIS A 307 -30.97 29.90 21.73
N ARG A 308 -31.36 29.31 20.59
CA ARG A 308 -31.92 27.96 20.49
C ARG A 308 -31.10 27.09 19.54
N GLN A 309 -29.82 26.93 19.88
CA GLN A 309 -28.91 26.06 19.14
C GLN A 309 -29.16 24.59 19.48
N PRO A 310 -28.86 23.65 18.58
CA PRO A 310 -28.79 22.24 18.94
C PRO A 310 -27.71 22.03 20.01
N VAL A 311 -27.86 20.94 20.77
CA VAL A 311 -26.84 20.51 21.71
C VAL A 311 -25.57 20.15 20.94
N TRP A 312 -24.42 20.65 21.38
CA TRP A 312 -23.11 20.27 20.86
C TRP A 312 -22.64 19.06 21.65
N GLU A 313 -22.67 17.88 21.04
CA GLU A 313 -22.49 16.62 21.74
C GLU A 313 -21.02 16.27 21.91
N ARG A 314 -20.26 16.30 20.81
CA ARG A 314 -18.89 15.80 20.77
C ARG A 314 -18.07 16.44 19.65
N LEU A 315 -16.81 16.76 19.93
CA LEU A 315 -15.83 17.15 18.92
C LEU A 315 -15.49 15.95 18.03
N ILE A 316 -15.61 16.11 16.72
CA ILE A 316 -15.28 15.07 15.74
C ILE A 316 -13.86 15.27 15.22
N ASP A 317 -13.56 16.46 14.73
CA ASP A 317 -12.29 16.79 14.09
C ASP A 317 -11.99 18.29 14.19
N THR A 318 -10.70 18.65 14.10
CA THR A 318 -10.23 20.03 14.08
C THR A 318 -9.35 20.25 12.87
N TYR A 319 -9.82 21.09 11.95
CA TYR A 319 -9.04 21.51 10.80
C TYR A 319 -8.07 22.62 11.20
N VAL A 320 -6.78 22.38 10.96
CA VAL A 320 -5.70 23.35 11.15
C VAL A 320 -5.12 23.66 9.77
N TRP A 321 -4.90 24.95 9.50
CA TRP A 321 -4.39 25.42 8.21
C TRP A 321 -2.95 24.98 7.94
N GLY A 322 -2.69 24.58 6.70
CA GLY A 322 -1.35 24.41 6.15
C GLY A 322 -0.86 25.67 5.43
N GLU A 323 0.26 25.57 4.69
CA GLU A 323 0.72 26.67 3.85
C GLU A 323 -0.28 27.00 2.73
N CYS A 324 -0.53 28.29 2.49
CA CYS A 324 -1.36 28.75 1.38
C CYS A 324 -0.62 28.60 0.04
N GLY A 325 -0.59 27.38 -0.49
CA GLY A 325 -0.26 27.05 -1.89
C GLY A 325 -1.51 26.69 -2.68
N ASP A 326 -1.35 26.18 -3.92
CA ASP A 326 -2.46 25.78 -4.80
C ASP A 326 -3.48 24.86 -4.09
N TRP A 327 -4.52 25.48 -3.54
CA TRP A 327 -5.76 24.94 -2.99
C TRP A 327 -5.65 23.81 -1.95
N PRO A 328 -5.85 24.08 -0.63
CA PRO A 328 -6.46 23.07 0.22
C PRO A 328 -7.98 23.10 0.05
N LYS A 329 -8.56 21.95 -0.35
CA LYS A 329 -9.98 21.67 -0.09
C LYS A 329 -10.11 21.42 1.41
N ILE A 330 -10.87 22.26 2.12
CA ILE A 330 -11.14 22.04 3.54
C ILE A 330 -11.91 20.73 3.68
N SER A 331 -11.42 19.87 4.58
CA SER A 331 -12.06 18.60 4.84
C SER A 331 -11.97 18.20 6.30
N PHE A 332 -13.04 17.56 6.79
CA PHE A 332 -13.09 16.97 8.13
C PHE A 332 -13.26 15.46 8.04
N ASP A 333 -12.51 14.71 8.85
CA ASP A 333 -12.66 13.26 8.98
C ASP A 333 -13.86 12.95 9.90
N LEU A 334 -14.95 12.45 9.31
CA LEU A 334 -16.16 12.05 10.02
C LEU A 334 -16.27 10.53 10.18
N THR A 335 -15.21 9.75 9.85
CA THR A 335 -15.26 8.29 9.74
C THR A 335 -15.85 7.63 10.98
N ARG A 336 -15.38 8.04 12.17
CA ARG A 336 -15.86 7.52 13.44
C ARG A 336 -17.33 7.86 13.68
N ALA A 337 -17.72 9.12 13.49
CA ALA A 337 -19.08 9.58 13.72
C ALA A 337 -20.10 8.89 12.81
N ILE A 338 -19.76 8.67 11.54
CA ILE A 338 -20.66 7.99 10.59
C ILE A 338 -20.78 6.48 10.90
N LYS A 339 -19.68 5.82 11.31
CA LYS A 339 -19.73 4.41 11.74
C LYS A 339 -20.64 4.23 12.96
N GLU A 340 -20.43 5.03 14.00
CA GLU A 340 -21.23 5.00 15.22
C GLU A 340 -22.71 5.33 14.94
N ALA A 341 -22.99 6.32 14.07
CA ALA A 341 -24.35 6.65 13.67
C ALA A 341 -25.06 5.49 12.94
N ARG A 342 -24.34 4.79 12.05
CA ARG A 342 -24.85 3.58 11.37
C ARG A 342 -25.13 2.46 12.37
N GLU A 343 -24.20 2.18 13.27
CA GLU A 343 -24.35 1.12 14.29
C GLU A 343 -25.53 1.40 15.22
N ALA A 344 -25.77 2.68 15.55
CA ALA A 344 -26.93 3.12 16.32
C ALA A 344 -28.25 3.17 15.53
N GLY A 345 -28.25 2.79 14.24
CA GLY A 345 -29.44 2.81 13.38
C GLY A 345 -29.97 4.21 13.08
N ARG A 346 -29.14 5.25 13.20
CA ARG A 346 -29.55 6.64 12.95
C ARG A 346 -29.72 6.86 11.45
N THR A 347 -30.84 7.47 11.07
CA THR A 347 -31.13 7.82 9.67
C THR A 347 -30.59 9.18 9.28
N THR A 348 -30.11 9.99 10.22
CA THR A 348 -29.55 11.31 9.95
C THR A 348 -28.38 11.62 10.88
N VAL A 349 -27.47 12.47 10.43
CA VAL A 349 -26.41 13.05 11.25
C VAL A 349 -26.36 14.57 11.03
N THR A 350 -26.10 15.34 12.10
CA THR A 350 -25.96 16.80 12.02
C THR A 350 -24.59 17.22 12.49
N ILE A 351 -23.85 17.90 11.61
CA ILE A 351 -22.48 18.39 11.87
C ILE A 351 -22.52 19.89 12.14
N GLY A 352 -22.10 20.30 13.33
CA GLY A 352 -21.90 21.69 13.70
C GLY A 352 -20.47 22.13 13.42
N LEU A 353 -20.31 23.31 12.84
CA LEU A 353 -19.02 23.94 12.53
C LEU A 353 -18.87 25.23 13.33
N ARG A 354 -17.73 25.40 13.98
CA ARG A 354 -17.38 26.63 14.73
C ARG A 354 -15.86 26.86 14.74
N SER A 355 -15.45 28.10 14.98
CA SER A 355 -14.04 28.40 15.26
C SER A 355 -13.66 27.88 16.65
N VAL A 356 -12.42 27.40 16.81
CA VAL A 356 -11.87 27.11 18.15
C VAL A 356 -11.88 28.37 19.02
N ASN A 357 -11.54 29.52 18.43
CA ASN A 357 -11.62 30.82 19.10
C ASN A 357 -12.52 31.77 18.31
N GLU A 358 -13.75 31.95 18.78
CA GLU A 358 -14.74 32.84 18.16
C GLU A 358 -14.55 34.32 18.53
N THR A 359 -13.55 34.66 19.33
CA THR A 359 -13.15 36.06 19.57
C THR A 359 -12.04 36.51 18.62
N ASP A 360 -11.38 35.56 17.97
CA ASP A 360 -10.34 35.83 17.00
C ASP A 360 -10.93 35.95 15.59
N ARG A 361 -10.51 37.00 14.88
CA ARG A 361 -10.89 37.23 13.48
C ARG A 361 -10.23 36.21 12.55
N LEU A 362 -9.07 35.69 12.95
CA LEU A 362 -8.31 34.74 12.14
C LEU A 362 -9.00 33.38 12.03
N GLY A 363 -9.81 32.98 13.02
CA GLY A 363 -10.62 31.76 12.94
C GLY A 363 -11.95 31.94 12.19
N SER A 364 -12.17 33.09 11.53
CA SER A 364 -13.39 33.35 10.77
C SER A 364 -13.27 32.85 9.34
N MET A 365 -14.31 32.18 8.85
CA MET A 365 -14.29 31.61 7.51
C MET A 365 -15.68 31.58 6.89
N LYS A 366 -15.73 31.77 5.57
CA LYS A 366 -16.89 31.46 4.75
C LYS A 366 -16.66 30.13 4.03
N LEU A 367 -17.66 29.27 4.12
CA LEU A 367 -17.68 27.98 3.45
C LEU A 367 -18.72 28.01 2.34
N GLY A 368 -18.41 27.37 1.23
CA GLY A 368 -19.31 27.23 0.10
C GLY A 368 -20.47 26.29 0.41
N THR A 369 -21.64 26.61 -0.14
CA THR A 369 -22.82 25.73 -0.14
C THR A 369 -22.68 24.58 -1.13
N GLY A 370 -23.49 23.53 -0.97
CA GLY A 370 -23.39 22.35 -1.83
C GLY A 370 -22.30 21.38 -1.38
N THR A 371 -22.03 21.38 -0.08
CA THR A 371 -21.11 20.44 0.59
C THR A 371 -21.48 19.00 0.26
N ARG A 372 -20.47 18.13 0.19
CA ARG A 372 -20.65 16.68 0.01
C ARG A 372 -20.01 15.94 1.16
N LEU A 373 -20.78 15.02 1.75
CA LEU A 373 -20.23 13.98 2.61
C LEU A 373 -19.86 12.79 1.73
N LYS A 374 -18.57 12.59 1.51
CA LYS A 374 -18.06 11.48 0.71
C LYS A 374 -17.71 10.31 1.62
N ILE A 375 -18.34 9.18 1.39
CA ILE A 375 -18.16 7.94 2.16
C ILE A 375 -17.56 6.91 1.23
N SER A 376 -16.34 6.46 1.53
CA SER A 376 -15.71 5.34 0.84
C SER A 376 -15.97 4.05 1.60
N PHE A 377 -16.32 3.01 0.85
CA PHE A 377 -16.55 1.68 1.38
C PHE A 377 -15.35 0.78 1.12
N ARG A 378 -15.17 -0.19 2.00
CA ARG A 378 -14.23 -1.28 1.87
C ARG A 378 -14.75 -2.23 0.78
N HIS A 379 -13.88 -2.66 -0.14
CA HIS A 379 -14.20 -3.79 -1.03
C HIS A 379 -14.05 -5.08 -0.22
N PRO A 380 -15.01 -6.03 -0.25
CA PRO A 380 -14.69 -7.40 0.15
C PRO A 380 -13.65 -7.96 -0.84
N LEU A 381 -12.56 -8.52 -0.33
CA LEU A 381 -11.56 -9.21 -1.16
C LEU A 381 -12.25 -10.37 -1.90
N GLN A 382 -12.27 -10.32 -3.22
CA GLN A 382 -12.89 -11.39 -4.01
C GLN A 382 -11.98 -12.62 -4.03
N THR A 383 -12.60 -13.80 -3.92
CA THR A 383 -11.92 -15.08 -4.07
C THR A 383 -11.23 -15.14 -5.45
N PRO A 384 -10.00 -15.67 -5.56
CA PRO A 384 -9.27 -15.70 -6.83
C PRO A 384 -10.03 -16.52 -7.90
N VAL A 385 -10.26 -15.94 -9.08
CA VAL A 385 -11.16 -16.51 -10.11
C VAL A 385 -10.43 -17.13 -11.30
N ASP A 386 -9.28 -16.60 -11.72
CA ASP A 386 -8.49 -17.17 -12.82
C ASP A 386 -7.23 -17.86 -12.31
N LEU A 387 -7.44 -19.08 -11.81
CA LEU A 387 -6.39 -19.98 -11.36
C LEU A 387 -5.81 -20.71 -12.56
N MET A 388 -4.52 -20.51 -12.81
CA MET A 388 -3.80 -21.04 -13.95
C MET A 388 -2.57 -21.82 -13.50
N THR A 389 -2.27 -22.88 -14.24
CA THR A 389 -1.02 -23.64 -14.11
C THR A 389 -0.18 -23.28 -15.34
N ASP A 390 0.77 -22.36 -15.18
CA ASP A 390 1.54 -21.79 -16.31
C ASP A 390 2.62 -22.78 -16.79
N PRO A 391 2.67 -23.11 -18.10
CA PRO A 391 3.65 -24.03 -18.65
C PRO A 391 5.10 -23.56 -18.78
N ASP A 392 5.39 -22.27 -18.58
CA ASP A 392 6.58 -21.67 -19.19
C ASP A 392 7.91 -22.40 -18.87
N GLY A 393 8.57 -22.90 -19.92
CA GLY A 393 9.95 -23.40 -19.82
C GLY A 393 10.53 -24.13 -21.02
N PHE A 394 9.77 -24.89 -21.82
CA PHE A 394 10.31 -25.42 -23.08
C PHE A 394 9.98 -24.44 -24.21
N TRP A 395 11.01 -23.77 -24.72
CA TRP A 395 10.96 -23.23 -26.08
C TRP A 395 10.62 -24.40 -26.98
N ARG A 396 9.34 -24.52 -27.35
CA ARG A 396 8.92 -25.42 -28.41
C ARG A 396 9.36 -24.73 -29.70
N PRO A 397 10.39 -25.23 -30.41
CA PRO A 397 10.73 -24.65 -31.70
C PRO A 397 9.46 -24.68 -32.55
N ASN A 398 8.93 -23.52 -32.90
CA ASN A 398 7.79 -23.32 -33.80
C ASN A 398 6.36 -23.68 -33.30
N LEU A 399 6.11 -24.09 -32.05
CA LEU A 399 4.72 -24.19 -31.53
C LEU A 399 4.28 -22.89 -30.84
N PRO A 400 2.99 -22.50 -30.96
CA PRO A 400 2.45 -21.45 -30.12
C PRO A 400 2.61 -21.82 -28.63
N PRO A 401 2.77 -20.83 -27.72
CA PRO A 401 2.78 -21.07 -26.29
C PRO A 401 1.58 -21.95 -25.91
N ALA A 402 1.81 -23.00 -25.11
CA ALA A 402 0.70 -23.81 -24.62
C ALA A 402 -0.27 -22.89 -23.86
N PRO A 403 -1.59 -22.93 -24.16
CA PRO A 403 -2.53 -22.06 -23.48
C PRO A 403 -2.48 -22.34 -21.97
N PRO A 404 -2.51 -21.29 -21.12
CA PRO A 404 -2.52 -21.48 -19.68
C PRO A 404 -3.69 -22.36 -19.26
N VAL A 405 -3.41 -23.36 -18.42
CA VAL A 405 -4.38 -24.41 -18.10
C VAL A 405 -5.27 -23.95 -16.94
N PRO A 406 -6.61 -23.97 -17.09
CA PRO A 406 -7.52 -23.63 -16.00
C PRO A 406 -7.37 -24.62 -14.83
N CYS A 407 -7.72 -24.18 -13.64
CA CYS A 407 -7.79 -25.02 -12.45
C CYS A 407 -8.74 -26.20 -12.64
N LEU A 408 -8.21 -27.42 -12.53
CA LEU A 408 -8.95 -28.69 -12.63
C LEU A 408 -8.65 -29.56 -11.40
N SER A 409 -9.61 -30.41 -11.03
CA SER A 409 -9.51 -31.32 -9.89
C SER A 409 -10.27 -32.62 -10.15
N GLY A 410 -10.04 -33.63 -9.32
CA GLY A 410 -10.71 -34.94 -9.40
C GLY A 410 -10.31 -35.71 -10.67
N GLU A 411 -11.29 -36.25 -11.39
CA GLU A 411 -11.06 -37.01 -12.63
C GLU A 411 -10.53 -36.14 -13.78
N ALA A 412 -10.76 -34.82 -13.74
CA ALA A 412 -10.25 -33.87 -14.73
C ALA A 412 -8.81 -33.41 -14.44
N ARG A 413 -8.17 -33.94 -13.39
CA ARG A 413 -6.80 -33.58 -12.99
C ARG A 413 -5.81 -33.76 -14.14
N ARG A 414 -4.93 -32.77 -14.31
CA ARG A 414 -3.95 -32.75 -15.41
C ARG A 414 -2.64 -33.43 -15.01
N TYR A 415 -2.04 -34.16 -15.96
CA TYR A 415 -0.64 -34.55 -15.92
C TYR A 415 0.21 -33.48 -16.62
N VAL A 416 1.35 -33.13 -16.03
CA VAL A 416 2.24 -32.07 -16.52
C VAL A 416 3.66 -32.56 -16.70
N SER A 417 4.25 -32.31 -17.88
CA SER A 417 5.62 -32.68 -18.26
C SER A 417 6.73 -31.84 -17.64
N PHE A 418 6.39 -30.99 -16.67
CA PHE A 418 7.27 -30.06 -15.99
C PHE A 418 6.63 -29.70 -14.65
N VAL A 419 7.43 -29.16 -13.73
CA VAL A 419 6.91 -28.63 -12.47
C VAL A 419 6.25 -27.27 -12.75
N PRO A 420 4.92 -27.16 -12.56
CA PRO A 420 4.21 -25.99 -13.02
C PRO A 420 4.38 -24.80 -12.09
N MET A 421 4.12 -23.61 -12.62
CA MET A 421 4.05 -22.37 -11.83
C MET A 421 2.58 -21.99 -11.64
N PRO A 422 2.01 -22.16 -10.43
CA PRO A 422 0.65 -21.69 -10.16
C PRO A 422 0.54 -20.17 -10.30
N LYS A 423 -0.59 -19.73 -10.85
CA LYS A 423 -0.93 -18.34 -11.12
C LYS A 423 -2.39 -18.10 -10.71
N ALA A 424 -2.67 -16.92 -10.18
CA ALA A 424 -4.00 -16.54 -9.73
C ALA A 424 -4.28 -15.08 -10.05
N VAL A 425 -5.48 -14.79 -10.57
CA VAL A 425 -5.95 -13.41 -10.80
C VAL A 425 -6.94 -12.98 -9.73
N PHE A 426 -6.78 -11.74 -9.25
CA PHE A 426 -7.59 -11.10 -8.21
C PHE A 426 -8.31 -9.87 -8.78
N SER A 427 -9.62 -9.77 -8.57
CA SER A 427 -10.36 -8.55 -8.94
C SER A 427 -10.17 -7.47 -7.89
N GLY A 428 -9.67 -6.30 -8.29
CA GLY A 428 -9.48 -5.15 -7.39
C GLY A 428 -8.10 -5.01 -6.78
N GLY A 429 -7.06 -5.52 -7.46
CA GLY A 429 -5.67 -5.45 -6.99
C GLY A 429 -5.23 -4.04 -6.62
N GLY A 430 -4.76 -3.89 -5.39
CA GLY A 430 -4.07 -2.72 -4.89
C GLY A 430 -2.59 -3.01 -4.68
N PRO A 431 -1.80 -1.97 -4.40
CA PRO A 431 -0.42 -2.20 -4.01
C PRO A 431 -0.29 -2.98 -2.70
N GLN A 432 0.83 -3.71 -2.51
CA GLN A 432 1.19 -4.49 -1.31
C GLN A 432 0.30 -5.68 -0.98
N TRP A 433 -0.44 -6.20 -1.94
CA TRP A 433 -1.18 -7.42 -1.68
C TRP A 433 -0.22 -8.61 -1.58
N ARG A 434 -0.47 -9.48 -0.61
CA ARG A 434 0.21 -10.77 -0.48
C ARG A 434 -0.70 -11.88 -1.01
N ALA A 435 -0.11 -12.88 -1.62
CA ALA A 435 -0.77 -14.13 -1.92
C ALA A 435 -0.14 -15.23 -1.08
N THR A 436 -0.94 -15.86 -0.23
CA THR A 436 -0.52 -17.07 0.49
C THR A 436 -0.99 -18.28 -0.30
N TRP A 437 -0.05 -19.15 -0.62
CA TRP A 437 -0.25 -20.37 -1.39
C TRP A 437 0.01 -21.57 -0.51
N GLN A 438 -0.83 -22.60 -0.67
CA GLN A 438 -0.70 -23.83 0.09
C GLN A 438 -0.75 -25.02 -0.85
N TRP A 439 0.21 -25.93 -0.70
CA TRP A 439 0.25 -27.23 -1.37
C TRP A 439 0.08 -28.34 -0.36
N GLN A 440 -0.68 -29.35 -0.78
CA GLN A 440 -0.85 -30.60 -0.08
C GLN A 440 -0.71 -31.76 -1.05
N THR A 441 -0.38 -32.93 -0.52
CA THR A 441 -0.61 -34.19 -1.23
C THR A 441 -2.13 -34.42 -1.37
N LEU A 442 -2.53 -35.31 -2.28
CA LEU A 442 -3.95 -35.58 -2.51
C LEU A 442 -4.69 -36.17 -1.28
N ASP A 443 -3.98 -36.86 -0.39
CA ASP A 443 -4.48 -37.35 0.90
C ASP A 443 -4.52 -36.25 2.00
N GLY A 444 -4.09 -35.04 1.67
CA GLY A 444 -4.23 -33.84 2.51
C GLY A 444 -3.06 -33.57 3.45
N GLN A 445 -1.93 -34.24 3.29
CA GLN A 445 -0.73 -33.92 4.08
C GLN A 445 -0.14 -32.58 3.61
N PRO A 446 0.25 -31.68 4.53
CA PRO A 446 0.94 -30.44 4.20
C PRO A 446 2.23 -30.72 3.44
N ARG A 447 2.43 -30.04 2.30
CA ARG A 447 3.60 -30.23 1.45
C ARG A 447 4.47 -28.99 1.34
N HIS A 448 3.85 -27.83 1.16
CA HIS A 448 4.53 -26.55 1.06
C HIS A 448 3.55 -25.42 1.36
N GLU A 449 4.05 -24.32 1.89
CA GLU A 449 3.29 -23.09 2.03
C GLU A 449 4.25 -21.94 1.80
N GLU A 450 3.82 -20.95 1.04
CA GLU A 450 4.60 -19.73 0.82
C GLU A 450 3.68 -18.53 0.80
N THR A 451 4.25 -17.37 1.07
CA THR A 451 3.56 -16.08 0.92
C THR A 451 4.47 -15.14 0.15
N GLY A 452 3.93 -14.54 -0.91
CA GLY A 452 4.67 -13.59 -1.76
C GLY A 452 3.87 -12.33 -2.01
N GLU A 453 4.56 -11.20 -2.12
CA GLU A 453 3.97 -9.91 -2.49
C GLU A 453 3.80 -9.80 -4.00
N PHE A 454 2.71 -9.16 -4.45
CA PHE A 454 2.50 -8.77 -5.85
C PHE A 454 1.98 -7.33 -5.92
N THR A 455 2.54 -6.51 -6.82
CA THR A 455 2.46 -5.05 -6.67
C THR A 455 1.48 -4.35 -7.61
N THR A 456 1.10 -4.90 -8.76
CA THR A 456 0.17 -4.20 -9.69
C THR A 456 -0.52 -5.04 -10.77
N GLU A 457 -0.16 -6.31 -11.00
CA GLU A 457 -0.65 -7.03 -12.19
C GLU A 457 -2.03 -7.67 -12.05
N THR A 458 -2.76 -7.53 -10.94
CA THR A 458 -3.87 -8.42 -10.54
C THR A 458 -3.50 -9.91 -10.52
N VAL A 459 -2.26 -10.28 -10.84
CA VAL A 459 -1.78 -11.63 -11.07
C VAL A 459 -0.71 -11.94 -10.01
N ALA A 460 -0.97 -12.91 -9.14
CA ALA A 460 0.08 -13.50 -8.31
C ALA A 460 0.60 -14.80 -8.95
N ARG A 461 1.88 -15.07 -8.75
CA ARG A 461 2.56 -16.29 -9.18
C ARG A 461 3.23 -16.94 -7.98
N ALA A 462 3.27 -18.25 -7.98
CA ALA A 462 3.83 -19.07 -6.92
C ALA A 462 5.11 -19.77 -7.37
N SER A 463 5.86 -20.35 -6.44
CA SER A 463 6.98 -21.23 -6.70
C SER A 463 6.54 -22.51 -7.41
N ARG A 464 7.49 -23.11 -8.13
CA ARG A 464 7.31 -24.41 -8.78
C ARG A 464 7.52 -25.51 -7.75
N ILE A 465 6.45 -26.22 -7.41
CA ILE A 465 6.48 -27.29 -6.39
C ILE A 465 6.12 -28.62 -7.02
N GLY A 466 6.94 -29.64 -6.80
CA GLY A 466 6.66 -31.00 -7.22
C GLY A 466 7.91 -31.75 -7.69
N THR A 467 7.89 -33.07 -7.58
CA THR A 467 8.87 -33.98 -8.19
C THR A 467 8.18 -34.99 -9.09
N ASP A 468 8.92 -35.63 -9.98
CA ASP A 468 8.39 -36.67 -10.87
C ASP A 468 7.57 -37.73 -10.10
N GLY A 469 6.38 -38.06 -10.60
CA GLY A 469 5.42 -38.97 -9.98
C GLY A 469 4.59 -38.38 -8.84
N GLU A 470 4.85 -37.14 -8.41
CA GLU A 470 4.13 -36.51 -7.29
C GLU A 470 2.78 -35.94 -7.75
N ALA A 471 1.73 -36.25 -6.98
CA ALA A 471 0.39 -35.71 -7.17
C ALA A 471 0.06 -34.70 -6.06
N LEU A 472 -0.17 -33.45 -6.45
CA LEU A 472 -0.36 -32.33 -5.53
C LEU A 472 -1.67 -31.60 -5.80
N ARG A 473 -2.19 -31.02 -4.73
CA ARG A 473 -3.26 -30.02 -4.78
C ARG A 473 -2.77 -28.71 -4.20
N TRP A 474 -3.21 -27.59 -4.78
CA TRP A 474 -2.85 -26.26 -4.32
C TRP A 474 -4.05 -25.32 -4.29
N ARG A 475 -3.96 -24.30 -3.44
CA ARG A 475 -4.93 -23.21 -3.33
C ARG A 475 -4.24 -21.92 -2.91
N VAL A 476 -4.92 -20.80 -3.07
CA VAL A 476 -4.37 -19.47 -2.79
C VAL A 476 -5.41 -18.55 -2.17
N ARG A 477 -4.97 -17.63 -1.33
CA ARG A 477 -5.76 -16.51 -0.81
C ARG A 477 -4.96 -15.22 -0.87
N ALA A 478 -5.67 -14.09 -0.95
CA ALA A 478 -5.06 -12.77 -0.86
C ALA A 478 -5.03 -12.28 0.59
N GLU A 479 -4.08 -11.41 0.87
CA GLU A 479 -4.08 -10.50 2.01
C GLU A 479 -3.81 -9.08 1.49
N ASP A 480 -4.61 -8.10 1.91
CA ASP A 480 -4.41 -6.72 1.50
C ASP A 480 -3.43 -5.96 2.42
N SER A 481 -3.14 -4.71 2.07
CA SER A 481 -2.24 -3.85 2.84
C SER A 481 -2.75 -3.48 4.24
N THR A 482 -4.02 -3.78 4.56
CA THR A 482 -4.60 -3.58 5.90
C THR A 482 -4.56 -4.85 6.76
N GLY A 483 -4.04 -5.96 6.22
CA GLY A 483 -3.99 -7.26 6.89
C GLY A 483 -5.29 -8.05 6.81
N GLU A 484 -6.24 -7.63 5.95
CA GLU A 484 -7.46 -8.37 5.70
C GLU A 484 -7.16 -9.53 4.74
N VAL A 485 -7.63 -10.74 5.08
CA VAL A 485 -7.41 -11.95 4.27
C VAL A 485 -8.69 -12.35 3.53
N SER A 486 -8.55 -12.76 2.27
CA SER A 486 -9.65 -13.36 1.52
C SER A 486 -9.93 -14.79 2.00
N GLU A 487 -11.12 -15.31 1.65
CA GLU A 487 -11.35 -16.75 1.65
C GLU A 487 -10.34 -17.46 0.73
N TRP A 488 -10.08 -18.73 1.03
CA TRP A 488 -9.26 -19.58 0.16
C TRP A 488 -9.96 -19.85 -1.16
N SER A 489 -9.18 -19.91 -2.24
CA SER A 489 -9.65 -20.44 -3.52
C SER A 489 -10.08 -21.91 -3.40
N GLN A 490 -10.79 -22.39 -4.43
CA GLN A 490 -10.93 -23.82 -4.65
C GLN A 490 -9.56 -24.51 -4.80
N TRP A 491 -9.52 -25.82 -4.55
CA TRP A 491 -8.34 -26.64 -4.77
C TRP A 491 -8.16 -26.93 -6.27
N CYS A 492 -6.94 -26.72 -6.76
CA CYS A 492 -6.49 -27.14 -8.08
C CYS A 492 -5.51 -28.29 -7.93
N GLU A 493 -5.51 -29.24 -8.86
CA GLU A 493 -4.71 -30.45 -8.75
C GLU A 493 -3.87 -30.70 -10.00
N TYR A 494 -2.65 -31.22 -9.83
CA TYR A 494 -1.79 -31.66 -10.92
C TYR A 494 -0.97 -32.89 -10.50
N VAL A 495 -0.53 -33.65 -11.49
CA VAL A 495 0.46 -34.73 -11.33
C VAL A 495 1.68 -34.41 -12.16
N VAL A 496 2.84 -34.36 -11.53
CA VAL A 496 4.12 -34.13 -12.23
C VAL A 496 4.57 -35.44 -12.86
N ASP A 497 4.77 -35.44 -14.17
CA ASP A 497 5.18 -36.58 -14.96
C ASP A 497 6.15 -36.10 -16.05
N THR A 498 7.42 -35.99 -15.67
CA THR A 498 8.56 -35.55 -16.48
C THR A 498 9.27 -36.71 -17.17
N THR A 499 8.86 -37.95 -16.90
CA THR A 499 9.47 -39.15 -17.48
C THR A 499 8.98 -39.33 -18.92
N ARG A 500 9.93 -39.31 -19.86
CA ARG A 500 9.60 -39.50 -21.29
C ARG A 500 9.44 -40.99 -21.61
N PRO A 501 8.52 -41.35 -22.53
CA PRO A 501 8.52 -42.70 -23.10
C PRO A 501 9.86 -43.01 -23.76
N ASP A 502 10.42 -44.19 -23.52
CA ASP A 502 11.72 -44.62 -24.05
C ASP A 502 11.61 -45.42 -25.35
N VAL A 503 10.39 -45.82 -25.73
CA VAL A 503 10.11 -46.63 -26.93
C VAL A 503 9.62 -45.76 -28.08
N ALA A 504 10.31 -45.84 -29.23
CA ALA A 504 9.88 -45.17 -30.46
C ALA A 504 8.66 -45.87 -31.09
N PRO A 505 7.72 -45.13 -31.72
CA PRO A 505 6.52 -45.72 -32.29
C PRO A 505 6.81 -46.63 -33.48
N GLY A 506 5.94 -47.62 -33.69
CA GLY A 506 5.94 -48.43 -34.92
C GLY A 506 5.17 -47.71 -36.02
N VAL A 507 5.68 -47.73 -37.25
CA VAL A 507 5.05 -47.09 -38.42
C VAL A 507 4.97 -48.09 -39.56
N THR A 508 3.80 -48.19 -40.20
CA THR A 508 3.61 -48.92 -41.47
C THR A 508 2.79 -48.06 -42.42
N GLY A 509 3.03 -48.14 -43.72
CA GLY A 509 2.34 -47.34 -44.73
C GLY A 509 1.72 -48.21 -45.85
N ARG A 510 0.63 -47.71 -46.45
CA ARG A 510 -0.01 -48.27 -47.66
C ARG A 510 -0.49 -47.13 -48.58
N PRO A 511 -0.21 -47.15 -49.90
CA PRO A 511 0.61 -48.13 -50.60
C PRO A 511 2.11 -47.97 -50.33
N TYR A 512 2.54 -46.86 -49.73
CA TYR A 512 3.94 -46.53 -49.48
C TYR A 512 4.57 -47.43 -48.41
N THR A 513 5.18 -48.54 -48.83
CA THR A 513 5.74 -49.58 -47.94
C THR A 513 7.25 -49.49 -47.72
N GLY A 514 7.94 -48.59 -48.42
CA GLY A 514 9.40 -48.42 -48.33
C GLY A 514 10.00 -47.85 -49.61
N TYR A 515 11.15 -48.38 -50.02
CA TYR A 515 11.95 -47.84 -51.12
C TYR A 515 11.49 -48.24 -52.53
N ASP A 516 10.49 -49.10 -52.67
CA ASP A 516 9.93 -49.39 -53.99
C ASP A 516 9.00 -48.24 -54.43
N PRO A 517 9.21 -47.64 -55.62
CA PRO A 517 8.36 -46.55 -56.10
C PRO A 517 6.92 -47.03 -56.32
N VAL A 518 5.98 -46.47 -55.55
CA VAL A 518 4.56 -46.80 -55.63
C VAL A 518 3.71 -45.53 -55.57
N GLY A 519 2.46 -45.60 -56.03
CA GLY A 519 1.59 -44.43 -56.14
C GLY A 519 2.13 -43.36 -57.10
N ALA A 520 1.66 -42.13 -56.92
CA ALA A 520 2.07 -40.94 -57.67
C ALA A 520 1.74 -39.68 -56.84
N PRO A 521 2.25 -38.49 -57.20
CA PRO A 521 1.76 -37.23 -56.64
C PRO A 521 0.23 -37.13 -56.72
N GLY A 522 -0.42 -36.75 -55.63
CA GLY A 522 -1.88 -36.67 -55.52
C GLY A 522 -2.57 -37.96 -55.08
N VAL A 523 -1.85 -39.10 -54.97
CA VAL A 523 -2.41 -40.35 -54.45
C VAL A 523 -2.28 -40.38 -52.92
N PRO A 524 -3.37 -40.50 -52.15
CA PRO A 524 -3.29 -40.58 -50.69
C PRO A 524 -2.67 -41.90 -50.22
N GLY A 525 -1.85 -41.83 -49.18
CA GLY A 525 -1.34 -42.96 -48.43
C GLY A 525 -1.86 -42.98 -47.00
N THR A 526 -2.17 -44.17 -46.49
CA THR A 526 -2.58 -44.42 -45.11
C THR A 526 -1.40 -45.00 -44.32
N PHE A 527 -1.06 -44.35 -43.21
CA PHE A 527 -0.03 -44.76 -42.29
C PHE A 527 -0.67 -45.23 -40.99
N THR A 528 -0.25 -46.40 -40.50
CA THR A 528 -0.68 -46.94 -39.20
C THR A 528 0.45 -46.77 -38.21
N PHE A 529 0.16 -46.16 -37.07
CA PHE A 529 1.08 -45.96 -35.97
C PHE A 529 0.73 -46.87 -34.80
N THR A 530 1.74 -47.33 -34.08
CA THR A 530 1.57 -48.19 -32.89
C THR A 530 2.45 -47.66 -31.76
N THR A 531 1.94 -47.68 -30.53
CA THR A 531 2.66 -47.18 -29.34
C THR A 531 3.76 -48.14 -28.90
N ARG A 532 3.75 -49.39 -29.38
CA ARG A 532 4.69 -50.45 -29.02
C ARG A 532 4.83 -50.68 -27.51
N GLY A 533 3.74 -50.50 -26.77
CA GLY A 533 3.67 -50.80 -25.33
C GLY A 533 3.88 -49.61 -24.40
N VAL A 534 3.96 -48.37 -24.91
CA VAL A 534 3.88 -47.16 -24.07
C VAL A 534 2.48 -47.10 -23.44
N ALA A 535 2.42 -47.29 -22.12
CA ALA A 535 1.17 -47.54 -21.38
C ALA A 535 0.27 -46.30 -21.25
N ASP A 536 0.85 -45.11 -21.25
CA ASP A 536 0.17 -43.83 -21.07
C ASP A 536 0.25 -42.92 -22.30
N ALA A 537 0.46 -43.52 -23.47
CA ALA A 537 0.41 -42.85 -24.75
C ALA A 537 -0.98 -42.23 -24.97
N ALA A 538 -1.01 -40.92 -25.25
CA ALA A 538 -2.24 -40.18 -25.52
C ALA A 538 -2.38 -39.87 -27.01
N GLU A 539 -1.30 -39.44 -27.65
CA GLU A 539 -1.31 -38.98 -29.06
C GLU A 539 -0.02 -39.40 -29.79
N PHE A 540 -0.05 -39.36 -31.13
CA PHE A 540 1.15 -39.37 -31.97
C PHE A 540 1.35 -38.00 -32.59
N ALA A 541 2.58 -37.48 -32.50
CA ALA A 541 3.01 -36.30 -33.23
C ALA A 541 3.63 -36.71 -34.57
N VAL A 542 3.07 -36.22 -35.67
CA VAL A 542 3.37 -36.66 -37.04
C VAL A 542 3.86 -35.47 -37.89
N ILE A 543 5.05 -35.57 -38.46
CA ILE A 543 5.63 -34.53 -39.33
C ILE A 543 5.92 -35.14 -40.71
N PRO A 544 5.09 -34.87 -41.73
CA PRO A 544 5.37 -35.30 -43.09
C PRO A 544 6.54 -34.55 -43.72
N TYR A 545 7.06 -35.12 -44.79
CA TYR A 545 8.07 -34.50 -45.64
C TYR A 545 7.67 -33.07 -46.06
N GLY A 546 8.63 -32.16 -46.01
CA GLY A 546 8.43 -30.74 -46.35
C GLY A 546 7.63 -29.93 -45.33
N HIS A 547 7.23 -30.52 -44.19
CA HIS A 547 6.53 -29.82 -43.11
C HIS A 547 7.43 -29.66 -41.90
N SER A 548 7.25 -28.56 -41.17
CA SER A 548 7.98 -28.24 -39.93
C SER A 548 7.13 -28.39 -38.66
N MET A 549 5.81 -28.48 -38.81
CA MET A 549 4.85 -28.53 -37.71
C MET A 549 4.22 -29.93 -37.58
N PRO A 550 4.14 -30.48 -36.35
CA PRO A 550 3.49 -31.76 -36.12
C PRO A 550 1.97 -31.65 -36.24
N THR A 551 1.37 -32.68 -36.82
CA THR A 551 -0.05 -32.99 -36.66
C THR A 551 -0.20 -33.97 -35.51
N TYR A 552 -1.13 -33.73 -34.59
CA TYR A 552 -1.41 -34.62 -33.47
C TYR A 552 -2.59 -35.54 -33.80
N VAL A 553 -2.41 -36.83 -33.57
CA VAL A 553 -3.42 -37.87 -33.85
C VAL A 553 -3.65 -38.68 -32.59
N PRO A 554 -4.89 -38.82 -32.10
CA PRO A 554 -5.16 -39.56 -30.87
C PRO A 554 -4.82 -41.04 -31.04
N VAL A 555 -4.32 -41.64 -29.96
CA VAL A 555 -4.06 -43.09 -29.87
C VAL A 555 -5.40 -43.81 -29.63
N GLY A 556 -5.68 -44.86 -30.41
CA GLY A 556 -6.84 -45.71 -30.21
C GLY A 556 -6.69 -46.60 -28.97
N ALA A 557 -7.81 -47.15 -28.49
CA ALA A 557 -7.83 -47.99 -27.29
C ALA A 557 -6.93 -49.25 -27.37
N ASP A 558 -6.57 -49.69 -28.57
CA ASP A 558 -5.66 -50.80 -28.84
C ASP A 558 -4.18 -50.38 -28.96
N GLY A 559 -3.86 -49.10 -28.72
CA GLY A 559 -2.52 -48.55 -28.88
C GLY A 559 -2.14 -48.26 -30.33
N THR A 560 -3.11 -48.21 -31.25
CA THR A 560 -2.88 -47.91 -32.67
C THR A 560 -3.71 -46.74 -33.18
N THR A 561 -3.28 -46.11 -34.27
CA THR A 561 -4.09 -45.12 -34.99
C THR A 561 -3.71 -45.08 -36.45
N THR A 562 -4.58 -44.52 -37.29
CA THR A 562 -4.31 -44.32 -38.72
C THR A 562 -4.32 -42.85 -39.09
N TRP A 563 -3.39 -42.46 -39.95
CA TRP A 563 -3.28 -41.10 -40.48
C TRP A 563 -3.10 -41.14 -42.00
N THR A 564 -3.73 -40.21 -42.71
CA THR A 564 -3.71 -40.17 -44.18
C THR A 564 -2.94 -38.94 -44.64
N TRP A 565 -2.08 -39.13 -45.65
CA TRP A 565 -1.30 -38.05 -46.26
C TRP A 565 -1.18 -38.22 -47.76
N THR A 566 -1.26 -37.12 -48.48
CA THR A 566 -1.19 -37.07 -49.93
C THR A 566 0.10 -36.39 -50.35
N PRO A 567 1.11 -37.12 -50.88
CA PRO A 567 2.33 -36.51 -51.39
C PRO A 567 2.02 -35.62 -52.59
N THR A 568 2.69 -34.46 -52.66
CA THR A 568 2.54 -33.51 -53.78
C THR A 568 3.66 -33.63 -54.81
N GLN A 569 4.71 -34.40 -54.50
CA GLN A 569 5.88 -34.59 -55.34
C GLN A 569 6.23 -36.08 -55.45
N SER A 570 6.94 -36.44 -56.51
CA SER A 570 7.51 -37.77 -56.70
C SER A 570 8.88 -37.86 -56.00
N GLY A 571 9.38 -39.07 -55.80
CA GLY A 571 10.72 -39.28 -55.24
C GLY A 571 10.70 -39.53 -53.74
N PHE A 572 11.84 -39.27 -53.10
CA PHE A 572 12.08 -39.67 -51.72
C PHE A 572 11.31 -38.81 -50.73
N HIS A 573 10.56 -39.46 -49.85
CA HIS A 573 9.80 -38.83 -48.78
C HIS A 573 10.10 -39.50 -47.45
N GLN A 574 9.83 -38.75 -46.38
CA GLN A 574 9.89 -39.24 -45.01
C GLN A 574 8.65 -38.80 -44.24
N VAL A 575 8.23 -39.60 -43.28
CA VAL A 575 7.29 -39.20 -42.23
C VAL A 575 7.97 -39.45 -40.89
N PHE A 576 8.12 -38.40 -40.09
CA PHE A 576 8.57 -38.52 -38.71
C PHE A 576 7.37 -38.72 -37.79
N VAL A 577 7.47 -39.67 -36.86
CA VAL A 577 6.43 -39.96 -35.87
C VAL A 577 7.04 -40.12 -34.49
N ALA A 578 6.45 -39.50 -33.46
CA ALA A 578 6.78 -39.74 -32.06
C ALA A 578 5.50 -40.00 -31.25
N THR A 579 5.58 -40.84 -30.23
CA THR A 579 4.51 -41.00 -29.25
C THR A 579 4.57 -39.83 -28.26
N VAL A 580 3.40 -39.31 -27.88
CA VAL A 580 3.22 -38.29 -26.86
C VAL A 580 2.38 -38.89 -25.73
N ASP A 581 2.91 -38.89 -24.51
CA ASP A 581 2.18 -39.39 -23.34
C ASP A 581 1.08 -38.40 -22.87
N ARG A 582 0.30 -38.82 -21.87
CA ARG A 582 -0.75 -37.99 -21.25
C ARG A 582 -0.24 -36.69 -20.60
N ALA A 583 1.05 -36.60 -20.28
CA ALA A 583 1.70 -35.41 -19.72
C ALA A 583 2.29 -34.49 -20.80
N GLY A 584 2.36 -34.96 -22.05
CA GLY A 584 2.92 -34.26 -23.19
C GLY A 584 4.40 -34.55 -23.46
N ASN A 585 5.02 -35.54 -22.81
CA ASN A 585 6.39 -35.92 -23.11
C ASN A 585 6.49 -36.71 -24.41
N TRP A 586 7.54 -36.44 -25.18
CA TRP A 586 7.78 -37.09 -26.47
C TRP A 586 8.73 -38.27 -26.32
N SER A 587 8.40 -39.37 -26.97
CA SER A 587 9.30 -40.50 -27.17
C SER A 587 10.46 -40.16 -28.13
N PRO A 588 11.50 -41.01 -28.24
CA PRO A 588 12.30 -41.06 -29.44
C PRO A 588 11.41 -41.19 -30.68
N GLY A 589 11.77 -40.52 -31.76
CA GLY A 589 10.98 -40.54 -32.99
C GLY A 589 11.41 -41.62 -33.98
N THR A 590 10.49 -42.04 -34.83
CA THR A 590 10.72 -42.97 -35.93
C THR A 590 10.62 -42.20 -37.25
N PHE A 591 11.67 -42.27 -38.06
CA PHE A 591 11.64 -41.80 -39.46
C PHE A 591 11.22 -42.96 -40.37
N TYR A 592 10.06 -42.81 -41.01
CA TYR A 592 9.57 -43.75 -42.01
C TYR A 592 9.84 -43.21 -43.41
N TYR A 593 10.76 -43.84 -44.11
CA TYR A 593 11.19 -43.43 -45.44
C TYR A 593 10.48 -44.23 -46.53
N PHE A 594 10.06 -43.55 -47.60
CA PHE A 594 9.44 -44.20 -48.75
C PHE A 594 9.65 -43.44 -50.07
N LEU A 595 9.41 -44.14 -51.19
CA LEU A 595 9.51 -43.58 -52.54
C LEU A 595 8.14 -43.44 -53.20
N VAL A 596 7.82 -42.23 -53.64
CA VAL A 596 6.61 -41.91 -54.42
C VAL A 596 6.92 -42.03 -55.91
N GLY A 597 6.14 -42.82 -56.63
CA GLY A 597 6.26 -43.00 -58.09
C GLY A 597 6.02 -41.72 -58.88
N GLN A 598 6.27 -41.76 -60.20
CA GLN A 598 5.94 -40.67 -61.12
C GLN A 598 4.45 -40.71 -61.47
N ALA A 599 3.85 -39.56 -61.76
CA ALA A 599 2.55 -39.53 -62.42
C ALA A 599 2.69 -40.13 -63.83
N PRO A 600 1.68 -40.88 -64.34
CA PRO A 600 1.69 -41.30 -65.74
C PRO A 600 1.85 -40.06 -66.64
N PRO A 601 2.65 -40.14 -67.71
CA PRO A 601 2.73 -39.04 -68.68
C PRO A 601 1.33 -38.74 -69.23
N GLN A 602 0.96 -37.45 -69.24
CA GLN A 602 -0.31 -36.97 -69.80
C GLN A 602 -0.35 -37.09 -71.32
#